data_AF-A0A3L9GZ61-F1
#
_entry.id   AF-A0A3L9GZ61-F1
#
_cell.length_a   1.000
_cell.length_b   1.000
_cell.length_c   1.000
_cell.angle_alpha   90.00
_cell.angle_beta   90.00
_cell.angle_gamma   90.00
#
_symmetry.space_group_name_H-M   'P 1'
#
loop_
_entity.id
_entity.type
_entity.pdbx_description
1 polymer ?
#
loop_
_entity_poly.entity_id
_entity_poly.type
_entity_poly.pdbx_seq_one_letter_code
_entity_poly.pdbx_strand_id
1 'polypeptide(L)'
;MQDLSGFSVPKGFRGGNAIKVQLWWAVQATIFAWSPQVLYRWRAFLLRLFGAKIGKNVVIRPSVKITYPWKLTLGDYAWVGDDVNLYTLGEITIGAHSVISQKSYLCTGSHDHASQHFTI
;
A
#
# COMPACT_ATOMS: atom_id res chain seq x y z
N MET A 1 23.91 -19.62 8.61
CA MET A 1 23.29 -18.42 9.22
C MET A 1 23.32 -17.32 8.17
N GLN A 2 22.25 -16.53 8.00
CA GLN A 2 22.21 -15.42 7.03
C GLN A 2 23.07 -14.24 7.53
N ASP A 3 23.71 -13.52 6.61
CA ASP A 3 24.50 -12.31 6.86
C ASP A 3 23.76 -11.09 6.29
N LEU A 4 23.12 -10.33 7.19
CA LEU A 4 22.29 -9.18 6.85
C LEU A 4 23.10 -7.93 6.47
N SER A 5 24.42 -7.91 6.68
CA SER A 5 25.26 -6.77 6.30
C SER A 5 25.33 -6.59 4.78
N GLY A 6 25.12 -7.67 4.02
CA GLY A 6 25.05 -7.66 2.56
C GLY A 6 23.66 -7.37 1.98
N PHE A 7 22.64 -7.11 2.82
CA PHE A 7 21.31 -6.80 2.32
C PHE A 7 21.29 -5.53 1.47
N SER A 8 20.64 -5.60 0.32
CA SER A 8 20.39 -4.43 -0.52
C SER A 8 19.00 -4.48 -1.14
N VAL A 9 18.42 -3.29 -1.35
CA VAL A 9 17.15 -3.16 -2.07
C VAL A 9 17.46 -2.96 -3.55
N PRO A 10 16.94 -3.79 -4.47
CA PRO A 10 17.20 -3.65 -5.89
C PRO A 10 16.86 -2.25 -6.43
N LYS A 11 17.65 -1.77 -7.39
CA LYS A 11 17.40 -0.47 -8.02
C LYS A 11 16.01 -0.46 -8.65
N GLY A 12 15.22 0.56 -8.34
CA GLY A 12 13.85 0.70 -8.87
C GLY A 12 12.80 -0.16 -8.16
N PHE A 13 13.17 -1.01 -7.20
CA PHE A 13 12.24 -1.89 -6.47
C PHE A 13 11.00 -1.16 -5.96
N ARG A 14 11.19 0.04 -5.37
CA ARG A 14 10.07 0.83 -4.82
C ARG A 14 9.09 1.32 -5.89
N GLY A 15 9.49 1.43 -7.16
CA GLY A 15 8.69 1.99 -8.26
C GLY A 15 8.49 3.51 -8.20
N GLY A 16 9.12 4.19 -7.25
CA GLY A 16 9.11 5.65 -7.08
C GLY A 16 10.41 6.14 -6.46
N ASN A 17 10.77 7.39 -6.72
CA ASN A 17 11.97 7.99 -6.11
C ASN A 17 11.78 8.21 -4.60
N ALA A 18 12.87 8.44 -3.89
CA ALA A 18 12.85 8.59 -2.43
C ALA A 18 11.93 9.72 -1.95
N ILE A 19 11.90 10.85 -2.67
CA ILE A 19 11.06 12.01 -2.32
C ILE A 19 9.58 11.65 -2.41
N LYS A 20 9.16 10.99 -3.49
CA LYS A 20 7.76 10.53 -3.67
C LYS A 20 7.34 9.58 -2.55
N VAL A 21 8.22 8.67 -2.15
CA VAL A 21 7.99 7.75 -1.02
C VAL A 21 7.80 8.52 0.28
N GLN A 22 8.71 9.44 0.61
CA GLN A 22 8.61 10.23 1.85
C GLN A 22 7.36 11.11 1.87
N LEU A 23 7.03 11.75 0.75
CA LEU A 23 5.82 12.56 0.63
C LEU A 23 4.57 11.71 0.85
N TRP A 24 4.52 10.50 0.28
CA TRP A 24 3.41 9.59 0.53
C TRP A 24 3.31 9.22 2.01
N TRP A 25 4.42 8.87 2.65
CA TRP A 25 4.40 8.53 4.08
C TRP A 25 3.90 9.69 4.95
N ALA A 26 4.30 10.91 4.65
CA ALA A 26 3.79 12.10 5.32
C ALA A 26 2.27 12.29 5.07
N VAL A 27 1.80 12.17 3.82
CA VAL A 27 0.38 12.26 3.46
C VAL A 27 -0.45 11.19 4.16
N GLN A 28 0.04 9.94 4.17
CA GLN A 28 -0.61 8.82 4.81
C GLN A 28 -0.75 9.05 6.32
N ALA A 29 0.33 9.46 6.98
CA ALA A 29 0.35 9.65 8.43
C ALA A 29 -0.46 10.87 8.90
N THR A 30 -0.78 11.81 8.00
CA THR A 30 -1.47 13.07 8.33
C THR A 30 -2.84 13.15 7.66
N ILE A 31 -2.95 13.83 6.52
CA ILE A 31 -4.22 14.16 5.86
C ILE A 31 -5.04 12.95 5.39
N PHE A 32 -4.43 11.77 5.28
CA PHE A 32 -5.14 10.52 5.05
C PHE A 32 -5.68 9.93 6.36
N ALA A 33 -4.80 9.65 7.33
CA ALA A 33 -5.18 9.00 8.60
C ALA A 33 -6.05 9.88 9.51
N TRP A 34 -5.88 11.20 9.48
CA TRP A 34 -6.68 12.15 10.26
C TRP A 34 -7.99 12.53 9.56
N SER A 35 -8.22 12.07 8.32
CA SER A 35 -9.45 12.39 7.62
C SER A 35 -10.66 11.72 8.31
N PRO A 36 -11.78 12.45 8.53
CA PRO A 36 -13.00 11.85 9.03
C PRO A 36 -13.45 10.65 8.22
N GLN A 37 -14.06 9.67 8.89
CA GLN A 37 -14.46 8.40 8.29
C GLN A 37 -15.34 8.58 7.05
N VAL A 38 -16.21 9.60 7.02
CA VAL A 38 -17.09 9.89 5.89
C VAL A 38 -16.38 10.35 4.61
N LEU A 39 -15.12 10.80 4.68
CA LEU A 39 -14.39 11.37 3.54
C LEU A 39 -13.78 10.31 2.59
N TYR A 40 -14.54 9.30 2.18
CA TYR A 40 -14.03 8.20 1.33
C TYR A 40 -13.47 8.69 -0.01
N ARG A 41 -14.14 9.66 -0.63
CA ARG A 41 -13.71 10.27 -1.90
C ARG A 41 -12.39 11.04 -1.76
N TRP A 42 -12.13 11.64 -0.60
CA TRP A 42 -10.87 12.33 -0.30
C TRP A 42 -9.70 11.34 -0.26
N ARG A 43 -9.83 10.25 0.48
CA ARG A 43 -8.79 9.20 0.52
C ARG A 43 -8.56 8.56 -0.84
N ALA A 44 -9.63 8.31 -1.60
CA ALA A 44 -9.51 7.84 -2.97
C ALA A 44 -8.81 8.86 -3.89
N PHE A 45 -9.07 10.17 -3.71
CA PHE A 45 -8.37 11.24 -4.44
C PHE A 45 -6.87 11.26 -4.10
N LEU A 46 -6.50 11.22 -2.83
CA LEU A 46 -5.10 11.17 -2.39
C LEU A 46 -4.38 9.95 -3.00
N LEU A 47 -4.99 8.76 -2.93
CA LEU A 47 -4.40 7.56 -3.50
C LEU A 47 -4.19 7.66 -5.02
N ARG A 48 -5.17 8.21 -5.75
CA ARG A 48 -5.03 8.47 -7.19
C ARG A 48 -3.92 9.48 -7.49
N LEU A 49 -3.77 10.53 -6.68
CA LEU A 49 -2.68 11.51 -6.82
C LEU A 49 -1.30 10.85 -6.72
N PHE A 50 -1.17 9.81 -5.88
CA PHE A 50 0.07 9.04 -5.75
C PHE A 50 0.21 7.88 -6.76
N GLY A 51 -0.77 7.69 -7.64
CA GLY A 51 -0.73 6.75 -8.76
C GLY A 51 -1.50 5.44 -8.56
N ALA A 52 -2.28 5.31 -7.49
CA ALA A 52 -3.16 4.16 -7.32
C ALA A 52 -4.30 4.18 -8.35
N LYS A 53 -4.72 2.99 -8.79
CA LYS A 53 -5.89 2.83 -9.67
C LYS A 53 -7.11 2.53 -8.79
N ILE A 54 -7.96 3.52 -8.57
CA ILE A 54 -9.12 3.39 -7.68
C ILE A 54 -10.42 3.54 -8.48
N GLY A 55 -11.30 2.53 -8.38
CA GLY A 55 -12.60 2.50 -9.02
C GLY A 55 -13.66 3.43 -8.41
N LYS A 56 -14.90 3.26 -8.85
CA LYS A 56 -16.09 4.01 -8.40
C LYS A 56 -16.50 3.56 -7.00
N ASN A 57 -16.91 4.52 -6.15
CA ASN A 57 -17.48 4.25 -4.82
C ASN A 57 -16.68 3.27 -3.93
N VAL A 58 -15.35 3.31 -4.05
CA VAL A 58 -14.45 2.56 -3.18
C VAL A 58 -14.48 3.14 -1.77
N VAL A 59 -14.58 2.26 -0.77
CA VAL A 59 -14.55 2.60 0.65
C VAL A 59 -13.21 2.20 1.22
N ILE A 60 -12.42 3.17 1.66
CA ILE A 60 -11.16 2.92 2.38
C ILE A 60 -11.27 3.58 3.75
N ARG A 61 -11.02 2.82 4.82
CA ARG A 61 -10.98 3.34 6.18
C ARG A 61 -9.72 4.20 6.42
N PRO A 62 -9.79 5.23 7.29
CA PRO A 62 -8.65 6.10 7.55
C PRO A 62 -7.44 5.37 8.17
N SER A 63 -7.68 4.24 8.86
CA SER A 63 -6.65 3.40 9.49
C SER A 63 -5.88 2.49 8.50
N VAL A 64 -6.32 2.38 7.25
CA VAL A 64 -5.68 1.52 6.25
C VAL A 64 -4.26 2.02 5.95
N LYS A 65 -3.30 1.10 5.96
CA LYS A 65 -1.89 1.38 5.61
C LYS A 65 -1.56 0.80 4.24
N ILE A 66 -0.96 1.61 3.38
CA ILE A 66 -0.57 1.27 2.01
C ILE A 66 0.89 1.69 1.81
N THR A 67 1.77 0.74 1.53
CA THR A 67 3.22 1.04 1.42
C THR A 67 3.54 1.91 0.20
N TYR A 68 3.10 1.51 -1.00
CA TYR A 68 3.32 2.19 -2.28
C TYR A 68 2.01 2.28 -3.09
N PRO A 69 1.29 3.42 -3.08
CA PRO A 69 -0.01 3.56 -3.73
C PRO A 69 0.02 3.26 -5.23
N TRP A 70 1.11 3.60 -5.92
CA TRP A 70 1.27 3.35 -7.35
C TRP A 70 1.35 1.85 -7.73
N LYS A 71 1.36 0.94 -6.75
CA LYS A 71 1.27 -0.52 -6.95
C LYS A 71 -0.08 -1.08 -6.53
N LEU A 72 -1.07 -0.23 -6.24
CA LEU A 72 -2.39 -0.62 -5.77
C LEU A 72 -3.46 -0.39 -6.85
N THR A 73 -4.27 -1.42 -7.08
CA THR A 73 -5.51 -1.36 -7.87
C THR A 73 -6.70 -1.82 -7.01
N LEU A 74 -7.73 -0.98 -6.90
CA LEU A 74 -9.01 -1.30 -6.26
C LEU A 74 -10.13 -1.12 -7.28
N GLY A 75 -10.91 -2.19 -7.53
CA GLY A 75 -12.06 -2.18 -8.43
C GLY A 75 -13.27 -1.39 -7.88
N ASP A 76 -14.27 -1.20 -8.73
CA ASP A 76 -15.50 -0.50 -8.37
C ASP A 76 -16.21 -1.17 -7.17
N TYR A 77 -16.71 -0.36 -6.24
CA TYR A 77 -17.40 -0.81 -5.03
C TYR A 77 -16.57 -1.73 -4.10
N ALA A 78 -15.23 -1.71 -4.21
CA ALA A 78 -14.35 -2.42 -3.28
C ALA A 78 -14.26 -1.71 -1.91
N TRP A 79 -14.24 -2.47 -0.83
CA TRP A 79 -14.21 -1.98 0.54
C TRP A 79 -12.98 -2.51 1.29
N VAL A 80 -12.25 -1.62 1.96
CA VAL A 80 -11.08 -1.95 2.77
C VAL A 80 -11.33 -1.47 4.20
N GLY A 81 -11.49 -2.44 5.10
CA GLY A 81 -11.84 -2.25 6.50
C GLY A 81 -10.73 -1.66 7.37
N ASP A 82 -11.04 -1.47 8.65
CA ASP A 82 -10.14 -0.81 9.59
C ASP A 82 -8.87 -1.64 9.84
N ASP A 83 -7.73 -0.95 10.03
CA ASP A 83 -6.44 -1.56 10.34
C ASP A 83 -5.89 -2.55 9.30
N VAL A 84 -6.43 -2.54 8.08
CA VAL A 84 -5.89 -3.36 6.98
C VAL A 84 -4.53 -2.82 6.55
N ASN A 85 -3.58 -3.73 6.37
CA ASN A 85 -2.26 -3.46 5.80
C ASN A 85 -2.18 -4.02 4.38
N LEU A 86 -2.14 -3.11 3.40
CA LEU A 86 -1.86 -3.42 2.00
C LEU A 86 -0.35 -3.22 1.76
N TYR A 87 0.43 -4.25 2.07
CA TYR A 87 1.90 -4.22 1.99
C TYR A 87 2.36 -4.41 0.55
N THR A 88 2.18 -3.33 -0.22
CA THR A 88 2.39 -3.18 -1.68
C THR A 88 3.86 -3.08 -2.06
N LEU A 89 4.70 -4.01 -1.59
CA LEU A 89 6.08 -4.13 -2.11
C LEU A 89 6.09 -4.66 -3.54
N GLY A 90 5.16 -5.54 -3.89
CA GLY A 90 4.70 -5.87 -5.24
C GLY A 90 3.32 -5.26 -5.53
N GLU A 91 2.72 -5.68 -6.65
CA GLU A 91 1.39 -5.22 -7.05
C GLU A 91 0.28 -5.91 -6.25
N ILE A 92 -0.73 -5.14 -5.82
CA ILE A 92 -1.97 -5.67 -5.25
C ILE A 92 -3.13 -5.22 -6.12
N THR A 93 -3.94 -6.17 -6.60
CA THR A 93 -5.19 -5.90 -7.29
C THR A 93 -6.34 -6.54 -6.52
N ILE A 94 -7.29 -5.71 -6.09
CA ILE A 94 -8.54 -6.15 -5.46
C ILE A 94 -9.68 -5.86 -6.44
N GLY A 95 -10.48 -6.89 -6.75
CA GLY A 95 -11.55 -6.82 -7.73
C GLY A 95 -12.72 -5.91 -7.31
N ALA A 96 -13.63 -5.68 -8.26
CA ALA A 96 -14.88 -5.00 -7.98
C ALA A 96 -15.73 -5.80 -6.98
N HIS A 97 -16.61 -5.12 -6.23
CA HIS A 97 -17.52 -5.74 -5.25
C HIS A 97 -16.84 -6.66 -4.21
N SER A 98 -15.57 -6.39 -3.90
CA SER A 98 -14.77 -7.18 -2.95
C SER A 98 -14.61 -6.45 -1.62
N VAL A 99 -14.53 -7.21 -0.53
CA VAL A 99 -14.31 -6.67 0.82
C VAL A 99 -13.04 -7.28 1.40
N ILE A 100 -12.12 -6.44 1.84
CA ILE A 100 -11.01 -6.84 2.71
C ILE A 100 -11.38 -6.47 4.14
N SER A 101 -11.63 -7.50 4.94
CA SER A 101 -12.07 -7.34 6.33
C SER A 101 -10.99 -6.71 7.20
N GLN A 102 -11.41 -6.07 8.28
CA GLN A 102 -10.53 -5.38 9.21
C GLN A 102 -9.35 -6.24 9.70
N LYS A 103 -8.23 -5.60 10.00
CA LYS A 103 -7.00 -6.23 10.53
C LYS A 103 -6.33 -7.26 9.61
N SER A 104 -6.75 -7.36 8.34
CA SER A 104 -6.10 -8.20 7.34
C SER A 104 -4.72 -7.64 6.94
N TYR A 105 -3.79 -8.53 6.63
CA TYR A 105 -2.45 -8.19 6.12
C TYR A 105 -2.22 -8.85 4.77
N LEU A 106 -2.23 -8.08 3.69
CA LEU A 106 -1.93 -8.56 2.34
C LEU A 106 -0.46 -8.28 2.05
N CYS A 107 0.37 -9.33 2.14
CA CYS A 107 1.81 -9.25 1.95
C CYS A 107 2.21 -9.58 0.51
N THR A 108 2.93 -8.68 -0.14
CA THR A 108 3.62 -8.99 -1.41
C THR A 108 5.14 -8.91 -1.29
N GLY A 109 5.65 -8.65 -0.08
CA GLY A 109 7.07 -8.70 0.24
C GLY A 109 7.49 -10.12 0.59
N SER A 110 8.62 -10.56 0.03
CA SER A 110 9.26 -11.81 0.38
C SER A 110 10.77 -11.67 0.24
N HIS A 111 11.49 -12.71 0.64
CA HIS A 111 12.93 -12.85 0.48
C HIS A 111 13.26 -14.26 0.00
N ASP A 112 14.38 -14.40 -0.70
CA ASP A 112 14.99 -15.69 -0.94
C ASP A 112 15.57 -16.25 0.37
N HIS A 113 14.92 -17.29 0.89
CA HIS A 113 15.35 -17.98 2.11
C HIS A 113 16.68 -18.72 1.95
N ALA A 114 17.10 -19.05 0.72
CA ALA A 114 18.38 -19.68 0.43
C ALA A 114 19.52 -18.65 0.29
N SER A 115 19.19 -17.37 0.09
CA SER A 115 20.17 -16.30 -0.04
C SER A 115 20.89 -16.05 1.29
N GLN A 116 22.23 -16.06 1.24
CA GLN A 116 23.08 -15.66 2.37
C GLN A 116 22.83 -14.19 2.77
N HIS A 117 22.53 -13.32 1.81
CA HIS A 117 22.34 -11.88 2.03
C HIS A 117 20.87 -11.42 2.10
N PHE A 118 19.93 -12.36 2.35
CA PHE A 118 18.51 -12.05 2.52
C PHE A 118 17.90 -11.23 1.36
N THR A 119 18.26 -11.59 0.12
CA THR A 119 17.83 -10.92 -1.11
C THR A 119 16.30 -10.92 -1.24
N ILE A 120 15.74 -9.82 -1.75
CA ILE A 120 14.30 -9.66 -2.04
C ILE A 120 13.94 -10.36 -3.35
#